data_AF-A0A7C2W2I7-F1
#
_entry.id   AF-A0A7C2W2I7-F1
#
_cell.length_a   1.000
_cell.length_b   1.000
_cell.length_c   1.000
_cell.angle_alpha   90.00
_cell.angle_beta   90.00
_cell.angle_gamma   90.00
#
_symmetry.space_group_name_H-M   'P 1'
#
loop_
_entity.id
_entity.type
_entity.pdbx_description
1 polymer ?
#
loop_
_entity_poly.entity_id
_entity_poly.type
_entity_poly.pdbx_seq_one_letter_code
_entity_poly.pdbx_strand_id
1 'polypeptide(L)'
;MVRLRARIFRVSVMAAVCAIGLGFLLGAAVPSQPEYPPAEKVLEGFEKVVSTADGARSYYTIYTREKDGQMYAALPGGYEGRKFFMAMTIASGEDYAGLQAGDMYVYWRRYDNRLALIEPNVQIRSTGDAESRSSIQRLYTDRVLLDVPIVTMLGGSPVIDMDALLVGNASTFFAGQVRVANP
;
A
#
# COMPACT_ATOMS: atom_id res chain seq x y z
N MET A 1 57.08 47.01 -18.55
CA MET A 1 57.16 48.34 -17.88
C MET A 1 56.15 49.24 -18.57
N VAL A 2 55.16 49.80 -17.85
CA VAL A 2 54.24 50.91 -18.25
C VAL A 2 53.18 50.52 -19.30
N ARG A 3 51.84 50.69 -19.20
CA ARG A 3 50.80 51.28 -18.31
C ARG A 3 49.49 50.54 -18.67
N LEU A 4 48.67 50.00 -17.76
CA LEU A 4 47.77 50.62 -16.76
C LEU A 4 46.60 51.44 -17.34
N ARG A 5 45.39 51.07 -16.85
CA ARG A 5 44.09 51.79 -16.76
C ARG A 5 43.11 51.61 -17.92
N ALA A 6 41.80 51.62 -17.73
CA ALA A 6 40.85 51.22 -16.68
C ALA A 6 39.47 51.63 -17.22
N ARG A 7 38.48 50.75 -17.04
CA ARG A 7 37.01 50.95 -16.89
C ARG A 7 36.41 52.31 -17.28
N ILE A 8 35.28 52.28 -18.00
CA ILE A 8 34.01 52.90 -17.56
C ILE A 8 32.82 52.21 -18.25
N PHE A 9 31.83 51.91 -17.42
CA PHE A 9 30.48 51.43 -17.69
C PHE A 9 29.68 52.41 -18.55
N ARG A 10 28.80 51.91 -19.45
CA ARG A 10 27.38 52.31 -19.47
C ARG A 10 26.52 51.41 -20.37
N VAL A 11 25.45 50.95 -19.75
CA VAL A 11 24.31 50.19 -20.27
C VAL A 11 23.56 51.02 -21.30
N SER A 12 23.10 50.39 -22.38
CA SER A 12 21.92 50.85 -23.12
C SER A 12 21.18 49.63 -23.66
N VAL A 13 19.96 49.50 -23.14
CA VAL A 13 18.92 48.54 -23.48
C VAL A 13 18.50 48.76 -24.93
N MET A 14 18.46 47.70 -25.73
CA MET A 14 17.69 47.68 -26.96
C MET A 14 16.93 46.36 -27.01
N ALA A 15 15.64 46.45 -26.74
CA ALA A 15 14.69 45.37 -26.90
C ALA A 15 14.51 45.07 -28.39
N ALA A 16 14.68 43.80 -28.77
CA ALA A 16 14.16 43.26 -30.02
C ALA A 16 13.35 42.01 -29.67
N VAL A 17 12.03 42.20 -29.73
CA VAL A 17 11.00 41.18 -29.55
C VAL A 17 10.77 40.46 -30.89
N CYS A 18 10.49 39.15 -30.77
CA CYS A 18 9.85 38.25 -31.74
C CYS A 18 10.66 37.73 -32.94
N ALA A 19 11.13 36.48 -32.80
CA ALA A 19 10.89 35.45 -33.82
C ALA A 19 10.56 34.13 -33.11
N ILE A 20 9.27 33.81 -33.04
CA ILE A 20 8.75 32.48 -32.71
C ILE A 20 9.10 31.59 -33.91
N GLY A 21 10.16 30.79 -33.77
CA GLY A 21 10.59 29.78 -34.72
C GLY A 21 10.27 28.39 -34.18
N LEU A 22 9.36 27.70 -34.87
CA LEU A 22 9.03 26.28 -34.75
C LEU A 22 10.29 25.40 -34.56
N GLY A 23 10.38 24.68 -33.45
CA GLY A 23 11.50 23.78 -33.19
C GLY A 23 11.45 23.08 -31.83
N PHE A 24 10.28 22.59 -31.42
CA PHE A 24 10.19 21.60 -30.34
C PHE A 24 9.83 20.26 -30.98
N LEU A 25 10.70 19.26 -30.82
CA LEU A 25 10.37 17.83 -30.68
C LEU A 25 11.67 17.00 -30.57
N LEU A 26 12.37 17.18 -29.45
CA LEU A 26 13.20 16.12 -28.86
C LEU A 26 12.72 16.00 -27.42
N GLY A 27 11.69 15.16 -27.23
CA GLY A 27 11.23 14.76 -25.92
C GLY A 27 12.34 13.97 -25.25
N ALA A 28 13.15 14.63 -24.42
CA ALA A 28 13.94 13.94 -23.42
C ALA A 28 12.95 13.22 -22.51
N ALA A 29 12.96 11.89 -22.53
CA ALA A 29 12.22 11.09 -21.56
C ALA A 29 12.73 11.49 -20.18
N VAL A 30 11.93 12.26 -19.44
CA VAL A 30 12.18 12.52 -18.02
C VAL A 30 12.18 11.14 -17.37
N PRO A 31 13.28 10.70 -16.72
CA PRO A 31 13.28 9.42 -16.02
C PRO A 31 12.15 9.50 -14.98
N SER A 32 11.12 8.67 -15.18
CA SER A 32 10.02 8.57 -14.23
C SER A 32 10.62 8.16 -12.89
N GLN A 33 10.44 9.00 -11.87
CA GLN A 33 10.79 8.61 -10.51
C GLN A 33 10.08 7.28 -10.21
N PRO A 34 10.78 6.28 -9.64
CA PRO A 34 10.13 5.04 -9.28
C PRO A 34 8.95 5.35 -8.36
N GLU A 35 7.78 4.77 -8.67
CA GLU A 35 6.54 5.01 -7.94
C GLU A 35 6.67 4.68 -6.45
N TYR A 36 7.55 3.72 -6.12
CA TYR A 36 7.82 3.28 -4.76
C TYR A 36 9.32 3.34 -4.44
N PRO A 37 9.68 3.58 -3.16
CA PRO A 37 11.05 3.39 -2.69
C PRO A 37 11.54 1.95 -2.92
N PRO A 38 12.85 1.73 -3.15
CA PRO A 38 13.42 0.38 -3.26
C PRO A 38 13.15 -0.46 -2.00
N ALA A 39 12.78 -1.73 -2.19
CA ALA A 39 12.43 -2.61 -1.08
C ALA A 39 13.60 -2.82 -0.12
N GLU A 40 14.83 -2.84 -0.64
CA GLU A 40 16.06 -2.98 0.15
C GLU A 40 16.22 -1.85 1.17
N LYS A 41 15.76 -0.64 0.81
CA LYS A 41 15.80 0.53 1.69
C LYS A 41 14.67 0.50 2.72
N VAL A 42 13.47 0.10 2.33
CA VAL A 42 12.31 0.04 3.23
C VAL A 42 12.44 -1.08 4.25
N LEU A 43 13.00 -2.21 3.84
CA LEU A 43 13.23 -3.40 4.67
C LEU A 43 14.62 -3.41 5.33
N GLU A 44 15.35 -2.30 5.29
CA GLU A 44 16.65 -2.19 5.94
C GLU A 44 16.52 -2.39 7.47
N GLY A 45 17.28 -3.36 7.99
CA GLY A 45 17.23 -3.73 9.41
C GLY A 45 15.99 -4.52 9.82
N PHE A 46 15.19 -5.01 8.88
CA PHE A 46 14.11 -5.97 9.14
C PHE A 46 14.59 -7.40 8.90
N GLU A 47 14.08 -8.32 9.70
CA GLU A 47 14.32 -9.74 9.58
C GLU A 47 13.06 -10.44 9.07
N LYS A 48 13.25 -11.39 8.14
CA LYS A 48 12.15 -12.20 7.62
C LYS A 48 11.77 -13.27 8.65
N VAL A 49 10.50 -13.34 9.00
CA VAL A 49 9.97 -14.34 9.94
C VAL A 49 9.82 -15.70 9.24
N VAL A 50 10.24 -16.76 9.92
CA VAL A 50 9.96 -18.15 9.53
C VAL A 50 8.59 -18.53 10.05
N SER A 51 7.58 -18.46 9.19
CA SER A 51 6.17 -18.63 9.58
C SER A 51 5.67 -20.08 9.61
N THR A 52 6.43 -21.04 9.06
CA THR A 52 6.05 -22.45 9.00
C THR A 52 7.26 -23.35 9.21
N ALA A 53 7.15 -24.35 10.09
CA ALA A 53 8.27 -25.25 10.41
C ALA A 53 8.68 -26.15 9.23
N ASP A 54 7.76 -26.47 8.32
CA ASP A 54 7.97 -27.30 7.12
C ASP A 54 8.40 -26.47 5.89
N GLY A 55 8.56 -25.15 6.04
CA GLY A 55 8.90 -24.23 4.96
C GLY A 55 7.76 -23.98 3.96
N ALA A 56 6.52 -24.41 4.25
CA ALA A 56 5.37 -24.11 3.43
C ALA A 56 5.18 -22.59 3.26
N ARG A 57 4.78 -22.16 2.08
CA ARG A 57 4.60 -20.73 1.81
C ARG A 57 3.38 -20.21 2.58
N SER A 58 3.61 -19.36 3.58
CA SER A 58 2.56 -18.58 4.22
C SER A 58 1.91 -17.59 3.24
N TYR A 59 0.67 -17.21 3.53
CA TYR A 59 -0.05 -16.23 2.71
C TYR A 59 0.72 -14.91 2.65
N TYR A 60 1.04 -14.32 3.81
CA TYR A 60 1.96 -13.19 3.92
C TYR A 60 3.39 -13.65 4.17
N THR A 61 4.35 -12.95 3.58
CA THR A 61 5.73 -12.97 4.08
C THR A 61 5.91 -11.84 5.07
N ILE A 62 6.20 -12.18 6.31
CA ILE A 62 6.32 -11.20 7.41
C ILE A 62 7.77 -10.78 7.61
N TYR A 63 7.96 -9.49 7.82
CA TYR A 63 9.22 -8.87 8.16
C TYR A 63 9.04 -8.10 9.47
N THR A 64 9.94 -8.31 10.44
CA THR A 64 9.89 -7.66 11.75
C THR A 64 11.19 -6.96 12.07
N ARG A 65 11.11 -5.89 12.84
CA ARG A 65 12.28 -5.19 13.35
C ARG A 65 12.22 -5.12 14.87
N GLU A 66 13.16 -5.80 15.53
CA GLU A 66 13.09 -6.01 16.98
C GLU A 66 13.19 -4.71 17.80
N LYS A 67 13.98 -3.74 17.34
CA LYS A 67 14.27 -2.52 18.11
C LYS A 67 13.03 -1.69 18.47
N ASP A 68 11.99 -1.76 17.65
CA ASP A 68 10.76 -0.96 17.76
C ASP A 68 9.48 -1.76 17.53
N GLY A 69 9.59 -3.06 17.28
CA GLY A 69 8.44 -3.93 17.05
C GLY A 69 7.74 -3.73 15.70
N GLN A 70 8.29 -2.88 14.81
CA GLN A 70 7.66 -2.59 13.53
C GLN A 70 7.50 -3.86 12.68
N MET A 71 6.35 -4.00 12.03
CA MET A 71 6.06 -5.15 11.17
C MET A 71 5.60 -4.73 9.77
N TYR A 72 6.15 -5.39 8.76
CA TYR A 72 5.70 -5.33 7.37
C TYR A 72 5.24 -6.69 6.87
N ALA A 73 4.29 -6.70 5.93
CA ALA A 73 3.85 -7.91 5.25
C ALA A 73 3.90 -7.73 3.73
N ALA A 74 4.59 -8.64 3.05
CA ALA A 74 4.51 -8.75 1.59
C ALA A 74 3.38 -9.72 1.21
N LEU A 75 2.48 -9.28 0.34
CA LEU A 75 1.40 -10.11 -0.19
C LEU A 75 1.95 -11.21 -1.13
N PRO A 76 1.26 -12.33 -1.31
CA PRO A 76 1.72 -13.36 -2.25
C PRO A 76 1.54 -12.90 -3.70
N GLY A 77 2.29 -13.48 -4.63
CA GLY A 77 2.02 -13.28 -6.05
C GLY A 77 0.59 -13.73 -6.41
N GLY A 78 -0.11 -12.93 -7.22
CA GLY A 78 -1.50 -13.19 -7.60
C GLY A 78 -2.48 -13.07 -6.43
N TYR A 79 -2.24 -12.17 -5.48
CA TYR A 79 -3.13 -11.91 -4.34
C TYR A 79 -4.48 -11.33 -4.77
N GLU A 80 -4.56 -10.63 -5.90
CA GLU A 80 -5.74 -9.88 -6.30
C GLU A 80 -6.95 -10.80 -6.51
N GLY A 81 -8.04 -10.52 -5.79
CA GLY A 81 -9.26 -11.32 -5.84
C GLY A 81 -9.15 -12.71 -5.21
N ARG A 82 -7.97 -13.13 -4.73
CA ARG A 82 -7.83 -14.37 -3.93
C ARG A 82 -8.45 -14.14 -2.57
N LYS A 83 -9.53 -14.87 -2.32
CA LYS A 83 -10.24 -14.85 -1.05
C LYS A 83 -9.53 -15.71 -0.02
N PHE A 84 -9.45 -15.23 1.21
CA PHE A 84 -8.89 -15.93 2.35
C PHE A 84 -9.71 -15.63 3.60
N PHE A 85 -9.56 -16.49 4.61
CA PHE A 85 -10.23 -16.34 5.88
C PHE A 85 -9.23 -15.86 6.92
N MET A 86 -9.57 -14.79 7.63
CA MET A 86 -8.82 -14.36 8.81
C MET A 86 -9.49 -14.93 10.04
N ALA A 87 -8.77 -15.79 10.75
CA ALA A 87 -9.13 -16.24 12.10
C ALA A 87 -8.13 -15.61 13.07
N MET A 88 -8.58 -14.66 13.88
CA MET A 88 -7.71 -13.84 14.72
C MET A 88 -7.95 -14.12 16.20
N THR A 89 -6.92 -13.93 17.00
CA THR A 89 -6.96 -13.98 18.47
C THR A 89 -6.16 -12.82 19.03
N ILE A 90 -6.56 -12.31 20.19
CA ILE A 90 -5.76 -11.33 20.94
C ILE A 90 -4.87 -12.11 21.90
N ALA A 91 -3.55 -11.87 21.86
CA ALA A 91 -2.59 -12.66 22.63
C ALA A 91 -2.66 -12.39 24.15
N SER A 92 -2.98 -11.16 24.57
CA SER A 92 -3.06 -10.75 25.98
C SER A 92 -3.77 -9.39 26.13
N GLY A 93 -4.10 -9.02 27.38
CA GLY A 93 -4.64 -7.69 27.71
C GLY A 93 -6.16 -7.53 27.63
N GLU A 94 -6.89 -8.63 27.43
CA GLU A 94 -8.36 -8.67 27.40
C GLU A 94 -8.85 -9.96 28.12
N ASP A 95 -10.05 -9.91 28.70
CA ASP A 95 -10.59 -10.96 29.58
C ASP A 95 -10.74 -12.33 28.90
N TYR A 96 -10.93 -12.34 27.58
CA TYR A 96 -11.08 -13.51 26.72
C TYR A 96 -9.88 -13.68 25.78
N ALA A 97 -8.69 -13.18 26.17
CA ALA A 97 -7.46 -13.36 25.40
C ALA A 97 -7.23 -14.85 25.04
N GLY A 98 -6.81 -15.09 23.80
CA GLY A 98 -6.67 -16.43 23.22
C GLY A 98 -7.94 -17.01 22.61
N LEU A 99 -9.13 -16.43 22.85
CA LEU A 99 -10.35 -16.81 22.13
C LEU A 99 -10.37 -16.17 20.74
N GLN A 100 -10.92 -16.90 19.75
CA GLN A 100 -11.09 -16.37 18.40
C GLN A 100 -12.09 -15.21 18.42
N ALA A 101 -11.69 -14.09 17.82
CA ALA A 101 -12.52 -12.91 17.67
C ALA A 101 -12.32 -12.26 16.29
N GLY A 102 -13.40 -11.67 15.76
CA GLY A 102 -13.33 -10.81 14.58
C GLY A 102 -13.04 -11.54 13.26
N ASP A 103 -13.42 -12.81 13.12
CA ASP A 103 -13.18 -13.54 11.89
C ASP A 103 -13.90 -12.93 10.69
N MET A 104 -13.22 -13.00 9.53
CA MET A 104 -13.73 -12.41 8.32
C MET A 104 -13.24 -13.15 7.08
N TYR A 105 -14.11 -13.21 6.07
CA TYR A 105 -13.76 -13.72 4.75
C TYR A 105 -13.52 -12.54 3.82
N VAL A 106 -12.33 -12.45 3.23
CA VAL A 106 -11.87 -11.21 2.60
C VAL A 106 -11.00 -11.48 1.39
N TYR A 107 -10.78 -10.47 0.57
CA TYR A 107 -9.76 -10.44 -0.47
C TYR A 107 -9.15 -9.05 -0.60
N TRP A 108 -7.96 -9.00 -1.18
CA TRP A 108 -7.29 -7.74 -1.50
C TRP A 108 -7.58 -7.31 -2.93
N ARG A 109 -7.75 -6.00 -3.12
CA ARG A 109 -7.82 -5.34 -4.42
C ARG A 109 -6.93 -4.11 -4.42
N ARG A 110 -6.09 -3.97 -5.44
CA ARG A 110 -5.24 -2.79 -5.62
C ARG A 110 -6.01 -1.68 -6.33
N TYR A 111 -5.84 -0.46 -5.82
CA TYR A 111 -6.23 0.78 -6.46
C TYR A 111 -5.03 1.71 -6.43
N ASP A 112 -4.38 1.90 -7.59
CA ASP A 112 -3.15 2.68 -7.73
C ASP A 112 -2.08 2.30 -6.69
N ASN A 113 -1.84 3.17 -5.71
CA ASN A 113 -0.85 2.99 -4.65
C ASN A 113 -1.41 2.50 -3.31
N ARG A 114 -2.64 1.98 -3.31
CA ARG A 114 -3.31 1.49 -2.10
C ARG A 114 -3.90 0.09 -2.32
N LEU A 115 -3.98 -0.65 -1.23
CA LEU A 115 -4.63 -1.96 -1.17
C LEU A 115 -5.89 -1.85 -0.31
N ALA A 116 -7.03 -2.14 -0.91
CA ALA A 116 -8.30 -2.22 -0.21
C ALA A 116 -8.55 -3.66 0.24
N LEU A 117 -8.91 -3.82 1.52
CA LEU A 117 -9.40 -5.07 2.08
C LEU A 117 -10.91 -5.11 1.91
N ILE A 118 -11.39 -6.14 1.19
CA ILE A 118 -12.79 -6.22 0.78
C ILE A 118 -13.40 -7.52 1.28
N GLU A 119 -14.57 -7.42 1.91
CA GLU A 119 -15.40 -8.55 2.28
C GLU A 119 -16.42 -8.84 1.17
N PRO A 120 -16.43 -10.04 0.58
CA PRO A 120 -17.38 -10.38 -0.46
C PRO A 120 -18.78 -10.56 0.12
N ASN A 121 -19.81 -10.13 -0.60
CA ASN A 121 -21.17 -10.46 -0.21
C ASN A 121 -21.43 -11.96 -0.40
N VAL A 122 -21.56 -12.68 0.72
CA VAL A 122 -21.88 -14.11 0.72
C VAL A 122 -23.34 -14.40 1.03
N GLN A 123 -24.10 -13.42 1.50
CA GLN A 123 -25.45 -13.57 2.04
C GLN A 123 -26.50 -13.71 0.93
N ILE A 124 -26.38 -12.89 -0.12
CA ILE A 124 -27.41 -12.78 -1.14
C ILE A 124 -26.87 -13.31 -2.47
N ARG A 125 -27.44 -14.44 -2.93
CA ARG A 125 -27.03 -15.15 -4.14
C ARG A 125 -28.25 -15.54 -4.95
N SER A 126 -28.10 -15.63 -6.27
CA SER A 126 -29.13 -16.16 -7.17
C SER A 126 -28.62 -17.42 -7.88
N THR A 127 -29.48 -18.44 -7.95
CA THR A 127 -29.32 -19.64 -8.77
C THR A 127 -30.16 -19.57 -10.05
N GLY A 128 -30.80 -18.43 -10.32
CA GLY A 128 -31.62 -18.20 -11.50
C GLY A 128 -30.82 -17.99 -12.78
N ASP A 129 -31.50 -17.42 -13.78
CA ASP A 129 -30.92 -17.12 -15.08
C ASP A 129 -29.80 -16.05 -15.02
N ALA A 130 -29.18 -15.79 -16.16
CA ALA A 130 -28.06 -14.85 -16.25
C ALA A 130 -28.44 -13.43 -15.80
N GLU A 131 -29.67 -12.99 -16.10
CA GLU A 131 -30.15 -11.66 -15.74
C GLU A 131 -30.41 -11.50 -14.24
N SER A 132 -30.97 -12.55 -13.61
CA SER A 132 -31.11 -12.58 -12.16
C SER A 132 -29.75 -12.51 -11.46
N ARG A 133 -28.77 -13.30 -11.90
CA ARG A 133 -27.41 -13.29 -11.33
C ARG A 133 -26.70 -11.96 -11.54
N SER A 134 -26.80 -11.38 -12.74
CA SER A 134 -26.19 -10.08 -13.04
C SER A 134 -26.80 -8.96 -12.18
N SER A 135 -28.12 -8.99 -11.98
CA SER A 135 -28.84 -8.02 -11.14
C SER A 135 -28.43 -8.11 -9.68
N ILE A 136 -28.35 -9.32 -9.11
CA ILE A 136 -27.90 -9.51 -7.72
C ILE A 136 -26.46 -9.01 -7.54
N GLN A 137 -25.55 -9.30 -8.46
CA GLN A 137 -24.15 -8.87 -8.36
C GLN A 137 -24.00 -7.33 -8.39
N ARG A 138 -24.89 -6.62 -9.08
CA ARG A 138 -24.89 -5.14 -9.11
C ARG A 138 -25.54 -4.52 -7.88
N LEU A 139 -26.60 -5.14 -7.35
CA LEU A 139 -27.37 -4.59 -6.24
C LEU A 139 -26.74 -4.89 -4.88
N TYR A 140 -26.11 -6.05 -4.75
CA TYR A 140 -25.55 -6.51 -3.48
C TYR A 140 -24.05 -6.66 -3.61
N THR A 141 -23.38 -5.51 -3.55
CA THR A 141 -21.95 -5.38 -3.75
C THR A 141 -21.15 -5.84 -2.54
N ASP A 142 -19.87 -6.12 -2.78
CA ASP A 142 -18.89 -6.36 -1.74
C ASP A 142 -18.68 -5.10 -0.88
N ARG A 143 -18.20 -5.30 0.35
CA ARG A 143 -17.98 -4.23 1.32
C ARG A 143 -16.48 -3.94 1.45
N VAL A 144 -16.08 -2.70 1.19
CA VAL A 144 -14.71 -2.25 1.53
C VAL A 144 -14.65 -2.07 3.05
N LEU A 145 -13.73 -2.78 3.70
CA LEU A 145 -13.54 -2.68 5.15
C LEU A 145 -12.62 -1.51 5.49
N LEU A 146 -11.48 -1.44 4.81
CA LEU A 146 -10.46 -0.41 4.95
C LEU A 146 -9.51 -0.48 3.74
N ASP A 147 -8.58 0.45 3.68
CA ASP A 147 -7.46 0.39 2.77
C ASP A 147 -6.15 0.87 3.42
N VAL A 148 -5.03 0.37 2.92
CA VAL A 148 -3.68 0.68 3.41
C VAL A 148 -2.77 1.08 2.25
N PRO A 149 -1.78 1.97 2.48
CA PRO A 149 -0.81 2.32 1.45
C PRO A 149 0.13 1.15 1.14
N ILE A 150 0.55 1.05 -0.13
CA ILE A 150 1.67 0.20 -0.53
C ILE A 150 2.96 0.95 -0.19
N VAL A 151 3.78 0.41 0.70
CA VAL A 151 5.02 1.08 1.16
C VAL A 151 6.21 0.82 0.22
N THR A 152 6.23 -0.36 -0.42
CA THR A 152 7.20 -0.73 -1.44
C THR A 152 6.69 -1.93 -2.26
N MET A 153 7.42 -2.30 -3.31
CA MET A 153 7.19 -3.48 -4.13
C MET A 153 8.38 -4.43 -4.02
N LEU A 154 8.14 -5.67 -3.59
CA LEU A 154 9.15 -6.73 -3.47
C LEU A 154 8.88 -7.81 -4.51
N GLY A 155 9.64 -7.85 -5.61
CA GLY A 155 9.48 -8.87 -6.64
C GLY A 155 8.06 -8.94 -7.23
N GLY A 156 7.38 -7.79 -7.35
CA GLY A 156 6.00 -7.68 -7.82
C GLY A 156 4.93 -7.87 -6.73
N SER A 157 5.33 -8.23 -5.52
CA SER A 157 4.45 -8.27 -4.34
C SER A 157 4.39 -6.90 -3.67
N PRO A 158 3.20 -6.31 -3.45
CA PRO A 158 3.09 -5.12 -2.62
C PRO A 158 3.39 -5.45 -1.16
N VAL A 159 4.07 -4.53 -0.51
CA VAL A 159 4.37 -4.57 0.92
C VAL A 159 3.50 -3.55 1.63
N ILE A 160 2.91 -3.94 2.76
CA ILE A 160 2.06 -3.10 3.61
C ILE A 160 2.60 -3.03 5.04
N ASP A 161 2.29 -1.94 5.71
CA ASP A 161 2.52 -1.73 7.15
C ASP A 161 1.45 -2.46 7.97
N MET A 162 1.90 -3.41 8.79
CA MET A 162 1.00 -4.23 9.62
C MET A 162 0.53 -3.51 10.87
N ASP A 163 1.26 -2.50 11.34
CA ASP A 163 0.84 -1.68 12.47
C ASP A 163 -0.25 -0.72 12.01
N ALA A 164 -0.09 -0.11 10.83
CA ALA A 164 -1.14 0.67 10.20
C ALA A 164 -2.39 -0.19 9.92
N LEU A 165 -2.21 -1.45 9.49
CA LEU A 165 -3.31 -2.37 9.27
C LEU A 165 -4.01 -2.76 10.58
N LEU A 166 -3.33 -3.45 11.48
CA LEU A 166 -3.95 -4.13 12.61
C LEU A 166 -4.14 -3.24 13.84
N VAL A 167 -3.17 -2.36 14.14
CA VAL A 167 -3.25 -1.46 15.30
C VAL A 167 -4.02 -0.19 14.93
N GLY A 168 -3.67 0.43 13.81
CA GLY A 168 -4.34 1.64 13.30
C GLY A 168 -5.82 1.43 12.97
N ASN A 169 -6.21 0.20 12.62
CA ASN A 169 -7.61 -0.17 12.37
C ASN A 169 -8.11 -1.25 13.34
N ALA A 170 -7.62 -1.27 14.58
CA ALA A 170 -7.96 -2.29 15.56
C ALA A 170 -9.48 -2.48 15.78
N SER A 171 -10.27 -1.41 15.68
CA SER A 171 -11.73 -1.49 15.78
C SER A 171 -12.39 -2.28 14.63
N THR A 172 -11.76 -2.36 13.46
CA THR A 172 -12.24 -3.15 12.32
C THR A 172 -12.00 -4.64 12.54
N PHE A 173 -10.85 -5.00 13.12
CA PHE A 173 -10.43 -6.38 13.33
C PHE A 173 -10.90 -6.98 14.66
N PHE A 174 -10.97 -6.17 15.71
CA PHE A 174 -11.21 -6.63 17.08
C PHE A 174 -12.42 -5.95 17.75
N ALA A 175 -13.22 -5.19 16.98
CA ALA A 175 -14.43 -4.53 17.46
C ALA A 175 -14.21 -3.75 18.78
N GLY A 176 -15.17 -3.81 19.70
CA GLY A 176 -15.10 -3.13 21.00
C GLY A 176 -14.15 -3.77 22.02
N GLN A 177 -13.47 -4.88 21.68
CA GLN A 177 -12.52 -5.55 22.59
C GLN A 177 -11.19 -4.79 22.70
N VAL A 178 -10.89 -3.92 21.74
CA VAL A 178 -9.71 -3.04 21.76
C VAL A 178 -10.16 -1.59 21.81
N ARG A 179 -9.73 -0.87 22.85
CA ARG A 179 -9.86 0.60 22.94
C ARG A 179 -8.49 1.22 22.77
N VAL A 180 -8.24 1.87 21.63
CA VAL A 180 -7.03 2.67 21.43
C VAL A 180 -7.20 3.96 22.24
N ALA A 181 -6.55 4.03 23.40
CA ALA A 181 -6.68 5.16 24.32
C ALA A 181 -5.72 6.32 24.02
N ASN A 182 -4.83 6.19 23.02
CA ASN A 182 -3.88 7.24 22.65
C ASN A 182 -3.65 7.25 21.11
N PRO A 183 -4.18 8.26 20.39
CA PRO A 183 -3.99 8.43 18.94
C PRO A 183 -2.60 8.99 18.57
#